data_AF-A0A9D8X498-F1
#
_entry.id   AF-A0A9D8X498-F1
#
_cell.length_a   1.000
_cell.length_b   1.000
_cell.length_c   1.000
_cell.angle_alpha   90.00
_cell.angle_beta   90.00
_cell.angle_gamma   90.00
#
_symmetry.space_group_name_H-M   'P 1'
#
loop_
_entity.id
_entity.type
_entity.pdbx_description
1 polymer ?
#
loop_
_entity_poly.entity_id
_entity_poly.type
_entity_poly.pdbx_seq_one_letter_code
_entity_poly.pdbx_strand_id
1 'polypeptide(L)'
;MSELLHELANTLNISTSFTYTSGGVEKAVNVSDDVLKFFIKSMGYDATDDAAMEASLAKLSKKRWQRVMEAVYVVEEDDKVFDIVLKQGEEVEFFIAKEGSGDYQPLNVWLSEIETYHEGRTPLVKFRAEIKEDVALGYYDIMAKVSGKEYKTVLAVAPKQCYALDKKGKEKLFGFALQLYALKSRRNWGVGDFTDLANMVDILAQDGGDIIGLNPLSVLEHDYPEQASPYASVSRLFLNPIYIDVTKVPYYEQGDKDEEAIKQAKEKENIDYTTIYNAKMRALKNIFVRVNERKGEAYYKAFEKFVKADEGGLHCLAVLEAINSAKKNGEFSAVEAKGVSSFAGRGIKEFVNKHKDEINFFKFLQFEADRQLKEVYEEIKKRNMAVGLYRDLPVGVSQNSAEVWNDKYLYMQKSGAGAPPDNAFPTGQKWGLGAFNPFELKERCYKPFIRILRANMKYAGAVRIDHIMGLSRLYVIPNDKEE
;
A
#
# COMPACT_ATOMS: atom_id res chain seq x y z
N MET A 1 2.36 26.86 -26.18
CA MET A 1 1.50 25.76 -25.74
C MET A 1 1.04 25.03 -26.99
N SER A 2 1.66 23.89 -27.30
CA SER A 2 1.27 23.09 -28.48
C SER A 2 -0.06 22.39 -28.17
N GLU A 3 -1.06 22.53 -29.03
CA GLU A 3 -2.35 21.81 -28.89
C GLU A 3 -2.11 20.29 -28.74
N LEU A 4 -1.10 19.78 -29.44
CA LEU A 4 -0.70 18.38 -29.42
C LEU A 4 -0.18 17.92 -28.05
N LEU A 5 0.52 18.80 -27.31
CA LEU A 5 0.98 18.50 -25.95
C LEU A 5 -0.21 18.34 -24.99
N HIS A 6 -1.23 19.19 -25.13
CA HIS A 6 -2.45 19.11 -24.34
C HIS A 6 -3.28 17.88 -24.68
N GLU A 7 -3.40 17.55 -25.97
CA GLU A 7 -4.06 16.33 -26.41
C GLU A 7 -3.39 15.08 -25.81
N LEU A 8 -2.05 15.00 -25.88
CA LEU A 8 -1.30 13.89 -25.30
C LEU A 8 -1.44 13.84 -23.77
N ALA A 9 -1.35 14.98 -23.08
CA ALA A 9 -1.57 15.06 -21.64
C ALA A 9 -2.98 14.58 -21.24
N ASN A 10 -4.02 15.05 -21.94
CA ASN A 10 -5.40 14.65 -21.69
C ASN A 10 -5.62 13.15 -21.94
N THR A 11 -5.04 12.60 -23.01
CA THR A 11 -5.11 11.16 -23.34
C THR A 11 -4.47 10.31 -22.23
N LEU A 12 -3.45 10.84 -21.55
CA LEU A 12 -2.79 10.22 -20.40
C LEU A 12 -3.46 10.53 -19.06
N ASN A 13 -4.60 11.24 -19.07
CA ASN A 13 -5.30 11.72 -17.87
C ASN A 13 -4.47 12.65 -16.97
N ILE A 14 -3.58 13.44 -17.57
CA ILE A 14 -2.85 14.52 -16.90
C ILE A 14 -3.65 15.81 -17.11
N SER A 15 -4.12 16.42 -16.02
CA SER A 15 -4.82 17.70 -16.10
C SER A 15 -3.89 18.81 -16.59
N THR A 16 -4.30 19.53 -17.63
CA THR A 16 -3.55 20.67 -18.20
C THR A 16 -3.84 21.99 -17.48
N SER A 17 -4.86 22.02 -16.62
CA SER A 17 -5.19 23.15 -15.77
C SER A 17 -5.93 22.67 -14.51
N PHE A 18 -5.92 23.49 -13.46
CA PHE A 18 -6.71 23.26 -12.26
C PHE A 18 -7.07 24.59 -11.58
N THR A 19 -8.04 24.56 -10.66
CA THR A 19 -8.38 25.70 -9.79
C THR A 19 -8.05 25.40 -8.35
N TYR A 20 -7.76 26.44 -7.59
CA TYR A 20 -7.61 26.37 -6.13
C TYR A 20 -8.11 27.67 -5.49
N THR A 21 -8.41 27.63 -4.19
CA THR A 21 -8.86 28.81 -3.43
C THR A 21 -7.85 29.15 -2.35
N SER A 22 -7.29 30.35 -2.39
CA SER A 22 -6.39 30.86 -1.35
C SER A 22 -6.68 32.33 -1.06
N GLY A 23 -6.71 32.71 0.22
CA GLY A 23 -7.13 34.04 0.66
C GLY A 23 -8.57 34.38 0.30
N GLY A 24 -9.45 33.38 0.17
CA GLY A 24 -10.84 33.58 -0.25
C GLY A 24 -11.03 33.90 -1.74
N VAL A 25 -9.97 33.79 -2.55
CA VAL A 25 -10.00 34.04 -3.99
C VAL A 25 -9.75 32.73 -4.73
N GLU A 26 -10.64 32.39 -5.67
CA GLU A 26 -10.41 31.29 -6.61
C GLU A 26 -9.42 31.73 -7.68
N LYS A 27 -8.40 30.89 -7.91
CA LYS A 27 -7.38 31.09 -8.93
C LYS A 27 -7.37 29.90 -9.88
N ALA A 28 -7.30 30.18 -11.17
CA ALA A 28 -7.09 29.17 -12.21
C ALA A 28 -5.61 29.13 -12.60
N VAL A 29 -5.06 27.92 -12.72
CA VAL A 29 -3.66 27.67 -13.09
C VAL A 29 -3.64 26.81 -14.34
N ASN A 30 -2.87 27.24 -15.35
CA ASN A 30 -2.46 26.39 -16.46
C ASN A 30 -1.13 25.72 -16.09
N VAL A 31 -1.06 24.41 -16.26
CA VAL A 31 0.16 23.63 -16.00
C VAL A 31 1.19 23.96 -17.08
N SER A 32 2.45 24.19 -16.68
CA SER A 32 3.48 24.55 -17.66
C SER A 32 3.87 23.37 -18.56
N ASP A 33 4.25 23.67 -19.81
CA ASP A 33 4.67 22.68 -20.79
C ASP A 33 5.78 21.75 -20.24
N ASP A 34 6.72 22.28 -19.44
CA ASP A 34 7.79 21.49 -18.82
C ASP A 34 7.28 20.45 -17.83
N VAL A 35 6.24 20.79 -17.03
CA VAL A 35 5.63 19.85 -16.08
C VAL A 35 4.85 18.77 -16.83
N LEU A 36 4.11 19.15 -17.87
CA LEU A 36 3.41 18.20 -18.72
C LEU A 36 4.41 17.22 -19.37
N LYS A 37 5.46 17.73 -20.02
CA LYS A 37 6.51 16.91 -20.63
C LYS A 37 7.21 16.00 -19.62
N PHE A 38 7.46 16.47 -18.40
CA PHE A 38 8.02 15.67 -17.31
C PHE A 38 7.12 14.46 -16.99
N PHE A 39 5.82 14.66 -16.78
CA PHE A 39 4.93 13.57 -16.40
C PHE A 39 4.62 12.63 -17.57
N ILE A 40 4.49 13.15 -18.79
CA ILE A 40 4.36 12.33 -20.01
C ILE A 40 5.57 11.38 -20.15
N LYS A 41 6.79 11.91 -19.96
CA LYS A 41 8.02 11.12 -19.96
C LYS A 41 8.06 10.10 -18.83
N SER A 42 7.66 10.49 -17.62
CA SER A 42 7.60 9.59 -16.46
C SER A 42 6.59 8.44 -16.65
N MET A 43 5.58 8.62 -17.49
CA MET A 43 4.64 7.57 -17.91
C MET A 43 5.12 6.74 -19.11
N GLY A 44 6.33 7.01 -19.63
CA GLY A 44 6.96 6.24 -20.71
C GLY A 44 6.62 6.68 -22.13
N TYR A 45 6.17 7.93 -22.31
CA TYR A 45 5.85 8.52 -23.62
C TYR A 45 6.77 9.69 -23.93
N ASP A 46 6.94 9.98 -25.23
CA ASP A 46 7.83 11.05 -25.69
C ASP A 46 7.01 12.29 -26.06
N ALA A 47 7.43 13.44 -25.56
CA ALA A 47 6.86 14.76 -25.84
C ALA A 47 7.95 15.81 -26.10
N THR A 48 9.07 15.37 -26.67
CA THR A 48 10.22 16.23 -27.01
C THR A 48 9.88 17.21 -28.14
N ASP A 49 9.22 16.73 -29.20
CA ASP A 49 8.75 17.51 -30.35
C ASP A 49 7.40 16.97 -30.90
N ASP A 50 6.84 17.64 -31.92
CA ASP A 50 5.54 17.29 -32.48
C ASP A 50 5.50 15.88 -33.08
N ALA A 51 6.56 15.46 -33.79
CA ALA A 51 6.63 14.11 -34.36
C ALA A 51 6.67 13.02 -33.28
N ALA A 52 7.38 13.27 -32.17
CA ALA A 52 7.39 12.38 -31.01
C ALA A 52 6.02 12.32 -30.31
N MET A 53 5.31 13.43 -30.22
CA MET A 53 3.96 13.48 -29.64
C MET A 53 2.93 12.76 -30.51
N GLU A 54 2.97 12.94 -31.83
CA GLU A 54 2.14 12.18 -32.79
C GLU A 54 2.40 10.67 -32.69
N ALA A 55 3.67 10.27 -32.60
CA ALA A 55 4.04 8.87 -32.42
C ALA A 55 3.52 8.30 -31.09
N SER A 56 3.58 9.09 -30.01
CA SER A 56 3.05 8.71 -28.69
C SER A 56 1.52 8.57 -28.70
N LEU A 57 0.80 9.50 -29.34
CA LEU A 57 -0.65 9.44 -29.52
C LEU A 57 -1.05 8.21 -30.37
N ALA A 58 -0.35 7.96 -31.48
CA ALA A 58 -0.58 6.78 -32.32
C ALA A 58 -0.31 5.47 -31.57
N LYS A 59 0.70 5.45 -30.69
CA LYS A 59 0.98 4.30 -29.81
C LYS A 59 -0.15 4.09 -28.80
N LEU A 60 -0.66 5.16 -28.19
CA LEU A 60 -1.76 5.11 -27.22
C LEU A 60 -3.06 4.61 -27.87
N SER A 61 -3.43 5.17 -29.01
CA SER A 61 -4.66 4.79 -29.73
C SER A 61 -4.65 3.31 -30.15
N LYS A 62 -3.49 2.79 -30.55
CA LYS A 62 -3.32 1.38 -30.94
C LYS A 62 -3.22 0.41 -29.76
N LYS A 63 -2.86 0.88 -28.55
CA LYS A 63 -2.57 0.01 -27.40
C LYS A 63 -3.73 -0.93 -27.07
N ARG A 64 -4.97 -0.43 -27.09
CA ARG A 64 -6.15 -1.27 -26.83
C ARG A 64 -6.35 -2.32 -27.92
N TRP A 65 -6.22 -1.95 -29.19
CA TRP A 65 -6.42 -2.87 -30.33
C TRP A 65 -5.37 -3.98 -30.42
N GLN A 66 -4.19 -3.76 -29.86
CA GLN A 66 -3.11 -4.75 -29.83
C GLN A 66 -3.26 -5.82 -28.74
N ARG A 67 -4.27 -5.70 -27.87
CA ARG A 67 -4.54 -6.62 -26.77
C ARG A 67 -5.86 -7.33 -26.97
N VAL A 68 -5.89 -8.66 -26.81
CA VAL A 68 -7.16 -9.39 -26.81
C VAL A 68 -7.99 -8.97 -25.59
N MET A 69 -7.37 -8.98 -24.41
CA MET A 69 -7.96 -8.54 -23.15
C MET A 69 -7.02 -7.58 -22.41
N GLU A 70 -7.58 -6.69 -21.59
CA GLU A 70 -6.82 -5.90 -20.62
C GLU A 70 -6.25 -6.78 -19.50
N ALA A 71 -5.29 -6.27 -18.73
CA ALA A 71 -4.73 -6.99 -17.59
C ALA A 71 -5.78 -7.32 -16.51
N VAL A 72 -6.74 -6.40 -16.32
CA VAL A 72 -7.81 -6.53 -15.33
C VAL A 72 -9.06 -5.78 -15.79
N TYR A 73 -10.22 -6.34 -15.44
CA TYR A 73 -11.53 -5.69 -15.51
C TYR A 73 -12.13 -5.65 -14.10
N VAL A 74 -12.62 -4.48 -13.70
CA VAL A 74 -13.38 -4.30 -12.46
C VAL A 74 -14.82 -4.03 -12.87
N VAL A 75 -15.74 -4.88 -12.43
CA VAL A 75 -17.16 -4.83 -12.79
C VAL A 75 -18.01 -4.78 -11.53
N GLU A 76 -19.17 -4.14 -11.62
CA GLU A 76 -20.16 -4.17 -10.54
C GLU A 76 -20.88 -5.52 -10.52
N GLU A 77 -21.40 -5.90 -9.36
CA GLU A 77 -22.05 -7.19 -9.16
C GLU A 77 -23.28 -7.43 -10.05
N ASP A 78 -23.92 -6.39 -10.57
CA ASP A 78 -25.08 -6.49 -11.46
C ASP A 78 -24.82 -6.10 -12.92
N ASP A 79 -23.61 -5.64 -13.26
CA ASP A 79 -23.19 -5.34 -14.64
C ASP A 79 -21.83 -5.96 -14.93
N LYS A 80 -21.83 -7.29 -15.13
CA LYS A 80 -20.64 -8.13 -15.33
C LYS A 80 -20.18 -8.11 -16.79
N VAL A 81 -19.87 -6.92 -17.28
CA VAL A 81 -19.49 -6.68 -18.67
C VAL A 81 -18.02 -6.27 -18.78
N PHE A 82 -17.34 -6.86 -19.74
CA PHE A 82 -15.99 -6.46 -20.15
C PHE A 82 -15.92 -6.38 -21.67
N ASP A 83 -14.76 -6.01 -22.21
CA ASP A 83 -14.55 -5.95 -23.65
C ASP A 83 -13.40 -6.84 -24.12
N ILE A 84 -13.52 -7.44 -25.30
CA ILE A 84 -12.49 -8.29 -25.93
C ILE A 84 -12.24 -7.82 -27.37
N VAL A 85 -10.99 -7.86 -27.83
CA VAL A 85 -10.64 -7.54 -29.23
C VAL A 85 -10.20 -8.82 -29.92
N LEU A 86 -10.83 -9.13 -31.04
CA LEU A 86 -10.57 -10.31 -31.86
C LEU A 86 -10.33 -9.89 -33.32
N LYS A 87 -9.67 -10.73 -34.12
CA LYS A 87 -9.72 -10.52 -35.56
C LYS A 87 -11.09 -10.91 -36.09
N GLN A 88 -11.53 -10.22 -37.14
CA GLN A 88 -12.81 -10.51 -37.78
C GLN A 88 -12.90 -11.98 -38.18
N GLY A 89 -13.93 -12.67 -37.70
CA GLY A 89 -14.20 -14.09 -37.96
C GLY A 89 -13.52 -15.07 -37.01
N GLU A 90 -12.77 -14.61 -36.00
CA GLU A 90 -12.27 -15.52 -34.95
C GLU A 90 -13.37 -15.92 -33.96
N GLU A 91 -13.39 -17.20 -33.61
CA GLU A 91 -14.23 -17.74 -32.54
C GLU A 91 -13.47 -17.70 -31.21
N VAL A 92 -14.22 -17.59 -30.11
CA VAL A 92 -13.68 -17.54 -28.75
C VAL A 92 -14.50 -18.38 -27.78
N GLU A 93 -13.80 -19.12 -26.93
CA GLU A 93 -14.36 -19.81 -25.76
C GLU A 93 -13.84 -19.17 -24.48
N PHE A 94 -14.71 -19.01 -23.48
CA PHE A 94 -14.36 -18.42 -22.19
C PHE A 94 -14.36 -19.45 -21.07
N PHE A 95 -13.44 -19.27 -20.14
CA PHE A 95 -13.32 -20.07 -18.93
C PHE A 95 -13.06 -19.17 -17.73
N ILE A 96 -13.54 -19.57 -16.56
CA ILE A 96 -13.40 -18.86 -15.30
C ILE A 96 -12.83 -19.79 -14.22
N ALA A 97 -11.96 -19.26 -13.37
CA ALA A 97 -11.51 -19.89 -12.14
C ALA A 97 -11.47 -18.85 -11.02
N LYS A 98 -11.61 -19.26 -9.75
CA LYS A 98 -11.25 -18.37 -8.64
C LYS A 98 -9.76 -18.01 -8.77
N GLU A 99 -9.40 -16.75 -8.54
CA GLU A 99 -8.02 -16.26 -8.73
C GLU A 99 -7.00 -17.20 -8.08
N GLY A 100 -6.04 -17.69 -8.87
CA GLY A 100 -4.94 -18.54 -8.42
C GLY A 100 -5.27 -20.01 -8.18
N SER A 101 -6.53 -20.44 -8.33
CA SER A 101 -6.90 -21.86 -8.18
C SER A 101 -6.41 -22.74 -9.33
N GLY A 102 -6.44 -22.21 -10.57
CA GLY A 102 -6.16 -22.98 -11.78
C GLY A 102 -7.28 -23.93 -12.21
N ASP A 103 -8.38 -24.02 -11.44
CA ASP A 103 -9.51 -24.91 -11.70
C ASP A 103 -10.53 -24.25 -12.64
N TYR A 104 -10.16 -24.13 -13.91
CA TYR A 104 -10.98 -23.48 -14.93
C TYR A 104 -12.24 -24.28 -15.29
N GLN A 105 -13.39 -23.59 -15.29
CA GLN A 105 -14.67 -24.09 -15.77
C GLN A 105 -15.13 -23.26 -16.98
N PRO A 106 -15.92 -23.82 -17.91
CA PRO A 106 -16.52 -23.04 -18.99
C PRO A 106 -17.34 -21.87 -18.45
N LEU A 107 -17.31 -20.73 -19.14
CA LEU A 107 -18.05 -19.52 -18.78
C LEU A 107 -18.94 -19.10 -19.95
N ASN A 108 -20.25 -18.98 -19.73
CA ASN A 108 -21.17 -18.49 -20.75
C ASN A 108 -21.10 -16.96 -20.88
N VAL A 109 -20.62 -16.50 -22.03
CA VAL A 109 -20.43 -15.07 -22.36
C VAL A 109 -21.13 -14.76 -23.68
N TRP A 110 -21.95 -13.72 -23.68
CA TRP A 110 -22.57 -13.20 -24.91
C TRP A 110 -21.72 -12.06 -25.48
N LEU A 111 -21.47 -12.13 -26.79
CA LEU A 111 -20.70 -11.13 -27.51
C LEU A 111 -21.59 -10.28 -28.40
N SER A 112 -21.42 -8.96 -28.33
CA SER A 112 -21.99 -8.02 -29.29
C SER A 112 -20.91 -7.05 -29.79
N GLU A 113 -20.83 -6.84 -31.10
CA GLU A 113 -19.86 -5.92 -31.70
C GLU A 113 -20.08 -4.48 -31.20
N ILE A 114 -18.98 -3.79 -30.84
CA ILE A 114 -18.96 -2.39 -30.44
C ILE A 114 -18.39 -1.53 -31.57
N GLU A 115 -17.19 -1.89 -32.03
CA GLU A 115 -16.39 -1.08 -32.94
C GLU A 115 -15.44 -1.97 -33.74
N THR A 116 -15.20 -1.59 -35.00
CA THR A 116 -14.25 -2.25 -35.89
C THR A 116 -13.12 -1.30 -36.27
N TYR A 117 -11.89 -1.78 -36.18
CA TYR A 117 -10.67 -1.06 -36.50
C TYR A 117 -9.92 -1.72 -37.65
N HIS A 118 -9.64 -0.93 -38.68
CA HIS A 118 -9.03 -1.39 -39.92
C HIS A 118 -7.52 -1.08 -39.93
N GLU A 119 -6.71 -2.05 -39.49
CA GLU A 119 -5.25 -2.00 -39.62
C GLU A 119 -4.71 -3.35 -40.14
N GLY A 120 -4.11 -3.34 -41.34
CA GLY A 120 -3.60 -4.54 -41.99
C GLY A 120 -4.64 -5.28 -42.84
N ARG A 121 -4.43 -6.59 -43.06
CA ARG A 121 -5.24 -7.41 -43.98
C ARG A 121 -6.57 -7.88 -43.39
N THR A 122 -6.65 -8.05 -42.08
CA THR A 122 -7.85 -8.53 -41.38
C THR A 122 -8.23 -7.49 -40.34
N PRO A 123 -9.46 -6.95 -40.37
CA PRO A 123 -9.92 -5.99 -39.36
C PRO A 123 -9.91 -6.60 -37.96
N LEU A 124 -9.70 -5.74 -36.97
CA LEU A 124 -9.88 -6.05 -35.56
C LEU A 124 -11.27 -5.57 -35.13
N VAL A 125 -11.97 -6.39 -34.36
CA VAL A 125 -13.33 -6.11 -33.88
C VAL A 125 -13.31 -6.14 -32.36
N LYS A 126 -13.80 -5.07 -31.74
CA LYS A 126 -14.00 -4.98 -30.29
C LYS A 126 -15.42 -5.41 -29.97
N PHE A 127 -15.56 -6.42 -29.12
CA PHE A 127 -16.84 -6.95 -28.65
C PHE A 127 -17.09 -6.56 -27.20
N ARG A 128 -18.35 -6.27 -26.87
CA ARG A 128 -18.89 -6.26 -25.51
C ARG A 128 -19.12 -7.72 -25.12
N ALA A 129 -18.50 -8.15 -24.04
CA ALA A 129 -18.59 -9.48 -23.47
C ALA A 129 -19.40 -9.42 -22.18
N GLU A 130 -20.61 -9.98 -22.21
CA GLU A 130 -21.53 -10.00 -21.09
C GLU A 130 -21.61 -11.40 -20.47
N ILE A 131 -21.26 -11.51 -19.18
CA ILE A 131 -21.35 -12.77 -18.44
C ILE A 131 -22.82 -13.01 -18.06
N LYS A 132 -23.38 -14.15 -18.50
CA LYS A 132 -24.80 -14.50 -18.29
C LYS A 132 -25.08 -15.42 -17.10
N GLU A 133 -24.05 -15.69 -16.32
CA GLU A 133 -24.13 -16.52 -15.13
C GLU A 133 -23.92 -15.68 -13.87
N ASP A 134 -24.43 -16.17 -12.74
CA ASP A 134 -24.19 -15.54 -11.46
C ASP A 134 -22.75 -15.81 -10.99
N VAL A 135 -21.97 -14.73 -10.87
CA VAL A 135 -20.59 -14.76 -10.38
C VAL A 135 -20.55 -13.90 -9.12
N ALA A 136 -20.27 -14.55 -8.00
CA ALA A 136 -20.18 -13.89 -6.70
C ALA A 136 -19.10 -12.80 -6.65
N LEU A 137 -19.14 -11.97 -5.61
CA LEU A 137 -18.09 -11.00 -5.34
C LEU A 137 -16.74 -11.69 -5.16
N GLY A 138 -15.69 -11.13 -5.77
CA GLY A 138 -14.34 -11.68 -5.65
C GLY A 138 -13.45 -11.41 -6.85
N TYR A 139 -12.32 -12.09 -6.85
CA TYR A 139 -11.32 -12.05 -7.91
C TYR A 139 -11.28 -13.39 -8.64
N TYR A 140 -11.26 -13.33 -9.95
CA TYR A 140 -11.34 -14.50 -10.84
C TYR A 140 -10.30 -14.38 -11.94
N ASP A 141 -9.70 -15.52 -12.31
CA ASP A 141 -8.92 -15.62 -13.53
C ASP A 141 -9.87 -15.95 -14.68
N ILE A 142 -9.90 -15.12 -15.72
CA ILE A 142 -10.62 -15.37 -16.96
C ILE A 142 -9.64 -15.79 -18.03
N MET A 143 -9.94 -16.88 -18.72
CA MET A 143 -9.18 -17.36 -19.87
C MET A 143 -10.07 -17.34 -21.11
N ALA A 144 -9.60 -16.69 -22.16
CA ALA A 144 -10.19 -16.74 -23.49
C ALA A 144 -9.32 -17.61 -24.40
N LYS A 145 -9.91 -18.63 -25.03
CA LYS A 145 -9.27 -19.43 -26.08
C LYS A 145 -9.70 -18.92 -27.44
N VAL A 146 -8.76 -18.38 -28.20
CA VAL A 146 -8.98 -17.80 -29.54
C VAL A 146 -8.02 -18.46 -30.51
N SER A 147 -8.54 -19.12 -31.55
CA SER A 147 -7.71 -19.76 -32.59
C SER A 147 -6.60 -20.67 -32.02
N GLY A 148 -6.90 -21.41 -30.95
CA GLY A 148 -5.96 -22.31 -30.26
C GLY A 148 -4.93 -21.63 -29.33
N LYS A 149 -5.02 -20.31 -29.13
CA LYS A 149 -4.18 -19.55 -28.19
C LYS A 149 -4.96 -19.15 -26.95
N GLU A 150 -4.28 -19.15 -25.81
CA GLU A 150 -4.85 -18.73 -24.52
C GLU A 150 -4.47 -17.29 -24.20
N TYR A 151 -5.47 -16.51 -23.81
CA TYR A 151 -5.33 -15.16 -23.30
C TYR A 151 -5.92 -15.12 -21.90
N LYS A 152 -5.26 -14.44 -20.96
CA LYS A 152 -5.69 -14.40 -19.55
C LYS A 152 -5.87 -12.97 -19.06
N THR A 153 -6.84 -12.77 -18.17
CA THR A 153 -7.10 -11.50 -17.49
C THR A 153 -7.64 -11.78 -16.08
N VAL A 154 -7.63 -10.77 -15.22
CA VAL A 154 -8.30 -10.81 -13.92
C VAL A 154 -9.67 -10.12 -14.03
N LEU A 155 -10.71 -10.77 -13.55
CA LEU A 155 -12.02 -10.16 -13.33
C LEU A 155 -12.23 -9.92 -11.83
N ALA A 156 -12.38 -8.67 -11.43
CA ALA A 156 -12.78 -8.28 -10.09
C ALA A 156 -14.26 -7.91 -10.08
N VAL A 157 -15.09 -8.75 -9.45
CA VAL A 157 -16.52 -8.48 -9.24
C VAL A 157 -16.68 -7.76 -7.90
N ALA A 158 -17.06 -6.49 -7.95
CA ALA A 158 -17.12 -5.60 -6.80
C ALA A 158 -18.58 -5.29 -6.40
N PRO A 159 -18.85 -5.12 -5.09
CA PRO A 159 -20.16 -4.67 -4.62
C PRO A 159 -20.37 -3.20 -4.94
N LYS A 160 -21.64 -2.77 -5.06
CA LYS A 160 -21.98 -1.35 -5.25
C LYS A 160 -21.69 -0.47 -4.05
N GLN A 161 -21.63 -1.06 -2.87
CA GLN A 161 -21.47 -0.35 -1.61
C GLN A 161 -20.44 -1.05 -0.73
N CYS A 162 -19.73 -0.25 0.07
CA CYS A 162 -18.91 -0.76 1.15
C CYS A 162 -19.76 -1.52 2.20
N TYR A 163 -19.10 -2.26 3.07
CA TYR A 163 -19.75 -3.01 4.15
C TYR A 163 -20.72 -2.15 4.97
N ALA A 164 -21.97 -2.61 5.09
CA ALA A 164 -22.97 -2.01 5.95
C ALA A 164 -22.71 -2.43 7.41
N LEU A 165 -22.37 -1.46 8.25
CA LEU A 165 -22.03 -1.69 9.65
C LEU A 165 -23.22 -2.23 10.45
N ASP A 166 -23.04 -3.38 11.10
CA ASP A 166 -23.94 -3.87 12.14
C ASP A 166 -23.72 -3.06 13.44
N LYS A 167 -24.65 -2.16 13.73
CA LYS A 167 -24.60 -1.28 14.91
C LYS A 167 -24.94 -2.00 16.23
N LYS A 168 -25.16 -3.32 16.22
CA LYS A 168 -25.51 -4.10 17.43
C LYS A 168 -26.72 -3.54 18.19
N GLY A 169 -27.73 -3.08 17.44
CA GLY A 169 -28.96 -2.48 17.98
C GLY A 169 -28.82 -1.05 18.50
N LYS A 170 -27.65 -0.41 18.37
CA LYS A 170 -27.42 0.98 18.79
C LYS A 170 -27.84 1.97 17.70
N GLU A 171 -28.49 3.08 18.07
CA GLU A 171 -28.85 4.13 17.12
C GLU A 171 -27.62 4.95 16.66
N LYS A 172 -26.80 5.36 17.64
CA LYS A 172 -25.57 6.12 17.47
C LYS A 172 -24.41 5.40 18.14
N LEU A 173 -23.24 5.45 17.50
CA LEU A 173 -22.00 4.92 18.03
C LEU A 173 -21.09 6.09 18.40
N PHE A 174 -20.28 5.91 19.43
CA PHE A 174 -19.26 6.88 19.83
C PHE A 174 -17.98 6.15 20.23
N GLY A 175 -16.92 6.92 20.44
CA GLY A 175 -15.62 6.35 20.72
C GLY A 175 -14.53 7.37 20.95
N PHE A 176 -13.32 6.90 21.14
CA PHE A 176 -12.14 7.73 21.28
C PHE A 176 -11.37 7.84 19.97
N ALA A 177 -10.87 9.03 19.67
CA ALA A 177 -9.83 9.23 18.66
C ALA A 177 -8.49 9.41 19.39
N LEU A 178 -7.62 8.42 19.28
CA LEU A 178 -6.37 8.35 20.02
C LEU A 178 -5.16 8.51 19.09
N GLN A 179 -4.18 9.27 19.55
CA GLN A 179 -2.80 9.14 19.08
C GLN A 179 -2.15 8.09 19.99
N LEU A 180 -2.05 6.83 19.52
CA LEU A 180 -1.61 5.69 20.35
C LEU A 180 -0.26 5.98 21.00
N TYR A 181 0.69 6.53 20.25
CA TYR A 181 2.01 6.87 20.75
C TYR A 181 1.98 7.84 21.95
N ALA A 182 0.94 8.68 22.06
CA ALA A 182 0.80 9.68 23.12
C ALA A 182 0.19 9.12 24.43
N LEU A 183 -0.28 7.87 24.45
CA LEU A 183 -0.84 7.29 25.68
C LEU A 183 0.26 7.12 26.74
N LYS A 184 -0.01 7.58 27.95
CA LYS A 184 0.85 7.39 29.13
C LYS A 184 0.21 6.36 30.05
N SER A 185 1.01 5.41 30.54
CA SER A 185 0.60 4.49 31.59
C SER A 185 1.73 4.24 32.58
N ARG A 186 1.39 3.71 33.75
CA ARG A 186 2.40 3.30 34.76
C ARG A 186 3.33 2.22 34.20
N ARG A 187 2.82 1.37 33.31
CA ARG A 187 3.50 0.21 32.73
C ARG A 187 4.38 0.57 31.53
N ASN A 188 3.88 1.38 30.60
CA ASN A 188 4.54 1.57 29.32
C ASN A 188 5.90 2.26 29.45
N TRP A 189 6.71 2.06 28.41
CA TRP A 189 8.11 2.51 28.38
C TRP A 189 8.24 3.95 27.87
N GLY A 190 7.24 4.81 28.13
CA GLY A 190 7.24 6.23 27.69
C GLY A 190 6.51 6.50 26.37
N VAL A 191 6.03 5.46 25.71
CA VAL A 191 5.19 5.52 24.50
C VAL A 191 4.04 4.54 24.67
N GLY A 192 2.84 4.91 24.23
CA GLY A 192 1.71 3.98 24.24
C GLY A 192 1.97 2.76 23.35
N ASP A 193 1.55 1.59 23.81
CA ASP A 193 1.78 0.31 23.12
C ASP A 193 0.47 -0.51 22.99
N PHE A 194 0.54 -1.71 22.39
CA PHE A 194 -0.64 -2.54 22.17
C PHE A 194 -1.34 -3.01 23.45
N THR A 195 -0.63 -3.14 24.58
CA THR A 195 -1.28 -3.41 25.86
C THR A 195 -2.04 -2.19 26.36
N ASP A 196 -1.52 -0.98 26.18
CA ASP A 196 -2.29 0.25 26.48
C ASP A 196 -3.53 0.35 25.60
N LEU A 197 -3.41 -0.01 24.31
CA LEU A 197 -4.55 -0.04 23.40
C LEU A 197 -5.64 -1.04 23.86
N ALA A 198 -5.25 -2.25 24.27
CA ALA A 198 -6.20 -3.23 24.84
C ALA A 198 -6.86 -2.70 26.13
N ASN A 199 -6.13 -1.98 26.97
CA ASN A 199 -6.70 -1.34 28.16
C ASN A 199 -7.70 -0.23 27.78
N MET A 200 -7.41 0.56 26.75
CA MET A 200 -8.35 1.58 26.24
C MET A 200 -9.62 0.96 25.65
N VAL A 201 -9.53 -0.22 25.04
CA VAL A 201 -10.70 -1.01 24.61
C VAL A 201 -11.59 -1.33 25.82
N ASP A 202 -11.01 -1.86 26.90
CA ASP A 202 -11.76 -2.19 28.11
C ASP A 202 -12.39 -0.95 28.76
N ILE A 203 -11.62 0.15 28.90
CA ILE A 203 -12.12 1.42 29.46
C ILE A 203 -13.29 1.95 28.63
N LEU A 204 -13.15 2.03 27.30
CA LEU A 204 -14.22 2.55 26.44
C LEU A 204 -15.46 1.65 26.47
N ALA A 205 -15.27 0.33 26.48
CA ALA A 205 -16.38 -0.62 26.49
C ALA A 205 -17.20 -0.54 27.78
N GLN A 206 -16.59 -0.22 28.92
CA GLN A 206 -17.29 -0.01 30.19
C GLN A 206 -18.28 1.17 30.12
N ASP A 207 -17.97 2.19 29.32
CA ASP A 207 -18.85 3.34 29.07
C ASP A 207 -19.80 3.12 27.88
N GLY A 208 -19.76 1.95 27.25
CA GLY A 208 -20.64 1.57 26.14
C GLY A 208 -20.20 2.05 24.75
N GLY A 209 -18.97 2.58 24.63
CA GLY A 209 -18.42 3.02 23.35
C GLY A 209 -17.99 1.85 22.45
N ASP A 210 -17.89 2.13 21.14
CA ASP A 210 -17.70 1.10 20.11
C ASP A 210 -16.52 1.35 19.18
N ILE A 211 -15.89 2.52 19.24
CA ILE A 211 -14.92 2.97 18.24
C ILE A 211 -13.63 3.44 18.92
N ILE A 212 -12.49 2.87 18.54
CA ILE A 212 -11.18 3.44 18.85
C ILE A 212 -10.52 3.81 17.53
N GLY A 213 -10.56 5.11 17.22
CA GLY A 213 -9.79 5.73 16.16
C GLY A 213 -8.32 5.80 16.52
N LEU A 214 -7.47 5.43 15.58
CA LEU A 214 -6.03 5.42 15.75
C LEU A 214 -5.35 6.26 14.68
N ASN A 215 -4.19 6.78 15.01
CA ASN A 215 -3.21 7.17 13.99
C ASN A 215 -2.76 5.96 13.16
N PRO A 216 -2.13 6.21 12.00
CA PRO A 216 -1.49 5.14 11.24
C PRO A 216 -0.51 4.34 12.10
N LEU A 217 -0.63 3.02 12.05
CA LEU A 217 0.25 2.10 12.78
C LEU A 217 1.39 1.58 11.93
N SER A 218 1.55 2.10 10.71
CA SER A 218 2.49 1.66 9.71
C SER A 218 3.95 1.77 10.19
N VAL A 219 4.78 0.82 9.79
CA VAL A 219 6.21 0.80 10.14
C VAL A 219 6.92 2.07 9.66
N LEU A 220 7.76 2.62 10.54
CA LEU A 220 8.61 3.77 10.29
C LEU A 220 10.08 3.32 10.26
N GLU A 221 10.97 4.22 9.86
CA GLU A 221 12.39 3.92 9.69
C GLU A 221 13.07 3.53 11.01
N HIS A 222 13.66 2.33 11.07
CA HIS A 222 14.28 1.78 12.29
C HIS A 222 15.38 2.67 12.86
N ASP A 223 16.21 3.21 11.97
CA ASP A 223 17.45 3.87 12.34
C ASP A 223 17.33 5.37 12.62
N TYR A 224 16.17 5.95 12.33
CA TYR A 224 15.88 7.37 12.54
C TYR A 224 14.56 7.52 13.32
N PRO A 225 14.51 7.07 14.59
CA PRO A 225 13.28 7.02 15.37
C PRO A 225 12.61 8.39 15.57
N GLU A 226 13.35 9.50 15.48
CA GLU A 226 12.79 10.86 15.52
C GLU A 226 12.03 11.25 14.24
N GLN A 227 12.20 10.52 13.13
CA GLN A 227 11.33 10.64 11.95
C GLN A 227 9.98 9.94 12.23
N ALA A 228 9.28 10.45 13.24
CA ALA A 228 8.18 9.76 13.90
C ALA A 228 6.81 10.05 13.28
N SER A 229 6.73 10.74 12.15
CA SER A 229 5.45 11.03 11.48
C SER A 229 4.79 9.73 11.03
N PRO A 230 3.58 9.38 11.53
CA PRO A 230 2.86 8.18 11.11
C PRO A 230 2.52 8.15 9.61
N TYR A 231 2.56 9.31 8.95
CA TYR A 231 2.23 9.49 7.54
C TYR A 231 3.43 9.33 6.60
N ALA A 232 4.65 9.17 7.14
CA ALA A 232 5.88 8.98 6.37
C ALA A 232 6.41 7.54 6.47
N SER A 233 5.51 6.55 6.34
CA SER A 233 5.84 5.14 6.56
C SER A 233 6.83 4.56 5.54
N VAL A 234 7.65 3.61 5.99
CA VAL A 234 8.52 2.79 5.13
C VAL A 234 7.80 1.57 4.57
N SER A 235 6.59 1.26 5.06
CA SER A 235 5.61 0.40 4.40
C SER A 235 4.22 0.55 5.04
N ARG A 236 3.17 0.57 4.22
CA ARG A 236 1.77 0.53 4.68
C ARG A 236 1.25 -0.89 4.95
N LEU A 237 2.06 -1.91 4.66
CA LEU A 237 1.70 -3.32 4.84
C LEU A 237 2.00 -3.85 6.25
N PHE A 238 2.90 -3.17 6.96
CA PHE A 238 3.56 -3.68 8.17
C PHE A 238 3.45 -2.68 9.31
N LEU A 239 3.58 -3.15 10.55
CA LEU A 239 3.29 -2.38 11.77
C LEU A 239 4.58 -1.80 12.37
N ASN A 240 4.48 -0.64 13.02
CA ASN A 240 5.60 -0.04 13.72
C ASN A 240 5.96 -0.83 15.00
N PRO A 241 7.19 -1.38 15.10
CA PRO A 241 7.63 -2.12 16.28
C PRO A 241 7.64 -1.30 17.58
N ILE A 242 7.60 0.03 17.51
CA ILE A 242 7.52 0.89 18.70
C ILE A 242 6.28 0.58 19.57
N TYR A 243 5.21 0.06 18.97
CA TYR A 243 3.97 -0.29 19.66
C TYR A 243 4.00 -1.68 20.33
N ILE A 244 5.08 -2.44 20.21
CA ILE A 244 5.23 -3.71 20.91
C ILE A 244 5.38 -3.44 22.42
N ASP A 245 4.53 -4.07 23.23
CA ASP A 245 4.78 -4.25 24.65
C ASP A 245 5.82 -5.36 24.83
N VAL A 246 7.06 -4.95 25.07
CA VAL A 246 8.21 -5.86 25.25
C VAL A 246 7.97 -6.86 26.38
N THR A 247 7.26 -6.45 27.44
CA THR A 247 7.00 -7.29 28.62
C THR A 247 6.02 -8.43 28.35
N LYS A 248 5.29 -8.38 27.24
CA LYS A 248 4.34 -9.40 26.78
C LYS A 248 4.94 -10.35 25.75
N VAL A 249 6.18 -10.15 25.34
CA VAL A 249 6.86 -11.05 24.41
C VAL A 249 7.33 -12.29 25.20
N PRO A 250 7.04 -13.52 24.74
CA PRO A 250 7.55 -14.72 25.37
C PRO A 250 9.07 -14.71 25.56
N TYR A 251 9.51 -15.26 26.69
CA TYR A 251 10.92 -15.25 27.12
C TYR A 251 11.50 -13.86 27.42
N TYR A 252 10.65 -12.85 27.66
CA TYR A 252 11.05 -11.61 28.31
C TYR A 252 11.59 -11.88 29.72
N GLU A 253 12.68 -11.20 30.08
CA GLU A 253 13.27 -11.22 31.41
C GLU A 253 13.39 -9.78 31.92
N GLN A 254 13.27 -9.57 33.23
CA GLN A 254 13.35 -8.21 33.82
C GLN A 254 14.67 -7.52 33.45
N GLY A 255 15.77 -8.28 33.33
CA GLY A 255 17.09 -7.77 32.94
C GLY A 255 17.17 -7.21 31.51
N ASP A 256 16.20 -7.47 30.64
CA ASP A 256 16.15 -6.85 29.31
C ASP A 256 15.74 -5.37 29.37
N LYS A 257 15.09 -4.95 30.46
CA LYS A 257 14.57 -3.60 30.63
C LYS A 257 15.68 -2.64 31.06
N ASP A 258 15.93 -1.63 30.23
CA ASP A 258 16.78 -0.50 30.61
C ASP A 258 15.98 0.48 31.49
N GLU A 259 15.90 0.19 32.78
CA GLU A 259 15.06 0.96 33.73
C GLU A 259 15.44 2.44 33.79
N GLU A 260 16.72 2.75 33.74
CA GLU A 260 17.21 4.13 33.82
C GLU A 260 16.87 4.91 32.56
N ALA A 261 17.12 4.35 31.36
CA ALA A 261 16.74 5.00 30.11
C ALA A 261 15.23 5.24 30.02
N ILE A 262 14.42 4.25 30.43
CA ILE A 262 12.95 4.38 30.41
C ILE A 262 12.47 5.44 31.41
N LYS A 263 13.07 5.48 32.61
CA LYS A 263 12.74 6.50 33.61
C LYS A 263 13.04 7.91 33.07
N GLN A 264 14.24 8.13 32.53
CA GLN A 264 14.65 9.40 31.94
C GLN A 264 13.73 9.81 30.78
N ALA A 265 13.35 8.88 29.91
CA ALA A 265 12.43 9.14 28.81
C ALA A 265 11.03 9.56 29.31
N LYS A 266 10.54 8.96 30.40
CA LYS A 266 9.21 9.28 30.99
C LYS A 266 9.16 10.61 31.72
N GLU A 267 10.30 11.14 32.15
CA GLU A 267 10.40 12.46 32.81
C GLU A 267 10.28 13.62 31.80
N LYS A 268 10.49 13.37 30.51
CA LYS A 268 10.34 14.38 29.46
C LYS A 268 8.87 14.69 29.19
N GLU A 269 8.62 15.94 28.81
CA GLU A 269 7.28 16.41 28.41
C GLU A 269 6.83 15.73 27.10
N ASN A 270 7.70 15.78 26.09
CA ASN A 270 7.53 15.16 24.79
C ASN A 270 8.14 13.74 24.76
N ILE A 271 7.64 12.92 23.83
CA ILE A 271 8.12 11.54 23.64
C ILE A 271 9.58 11.56 23.17
N ASP A 272 10.44 10.83 23.88
CA ASP A 272 11.83 10.58 23.48
C ASP A 272 11.92 9.32 22.61
N TYR A 273 11.65 9.47 21.32
CA TYR A 273 11.58 8.34 20.40
C TYR A 273 12.91 7.58 20.36
N THR A 274 14.04 8.29 20.31
CA THR A 274 15.38 7.68 20.27
C THR A 274 15.64 6.80 21.47
N THR A 275 15.49 7.33 22.69
CA THR A 275 15.79 6.58 23.91
C THR A 275 14.86 5.37 24.05
N ILE A 276 13.56 5.56 23.80
CA ILE A 276 12.55 4.50 23.96
C ILE A 276 12.74 3.41 22.91
N TYR A 277 12.91 3.79 21.63
CA TYR A 277 13.06 2.84 20.55
C TYR A 277 14.32 2.00 20.74
N ASN A 278 15.45 2.63 21.06
CA ASN A 278 16.70 1.92 21.33
C ASN A 278 16.59 0.94 22.51
N ALA A 279 15.93 1.35 23.60
CA ALA A 279 15.68 0.47 24.75
C ALA A 279 14.81 -0.74 24.36
N LYS A 280 13.72 -0.52 23.63
CA LYS A 280 12.86 -1.60 23.12
C LYS A 280 13.60 -2.54 22.16
N MET A 281 14.37 -2.00 21.21
CA MET A 281 15.09 -2.81 20.23
C MET A 281 16.17 -3.66 20.88
N ARG A 282 16.91 -3.13 21.86
CA ARG A 282 17.90 -3.92 22.61
C ARG A 282 17.25 -5.10 23.34
N ALA A 283 16.16 -4.84 24.04
CA ALA A 283 15.40 -5.87 24.74
C ALA A 283 14.86 -6.93 23.77
N LEU A 284 14.25 -6.51 22.66
CA LEU A 284 13.70 -7.41 21.64
C LEU A 284 14.79 -8.25 20.95
N LYS A 285 16.00 -7.71 20.75
CA LYS A 285 17.14 -8.48 20.23
C LYS A 285 17.56 -9.58 21.21
N ASN A 286 17.66 -9.27 22.51
CA ASN A 286 17.97 -10.28 23.54
C ASN A 286 16.91 -11.38 23.61
N ILE A 287 15.63 -10.99 23.57
CA ILE A 287 14.51 -11.94 23.52
C ILE A 287 14.60 -12.80 22.27
N PHE A 288 14.89 -12.20 21.11
CA PHE A 288 14.99 -12.94 19.86
C PHE A 288 16.12 -13.98 19.88
N VAL A 289 17.25 -13.71 20.53
CA VAL A 289 18.31 -14.72 20.76
C VAL A 289 17.74 -15.92 21.51
N ARG A 290 17.05 -15.69 22.63
CA ARG A 290 16.41 -16.77 23.41
C ARG A 290 15.33 -17.52 22.62
N VAL A 291 14.56 -16.82 21.79
CA VAL A 291 13.58 -17.43 20.87
C VAL A 291 14.27 -18.33 19.85
N ASN A 292 15.39 -17.87 19.28
CA ASN A 292 16.15 -18.60 18.25
C ASN A 292 16.90 -19.82 18.81
N GLU A 293 17.19 -19.87 20.11
CA GLU A 293 17.70 -21.07 20.80
C GLU A 293 16.63 -22.16 20.98
N ARG A 294 15.35 -21.78 20.93
CA ARG A 294 14.19 -22.63 21.21
C ARG A 294 13.47 -23.08 19.94
N LYS A 295 14.25 -23.34 18.88
CA LYS A 295 13.70 -23.83 17.60
C LYS A 295 12.91 -25.11 17.82
N GLY A 296 11.70 -25.15 17.26
CA GLY A 296 10.80 -26.29 17.37
C GLY A 296 9.77 -26.19 18.49
N GLU A 297 9.91 -25.26 19.43
CA GLU A 297 8.84 -24.91 20.37
C GLU A 297 7.64 -24.26 19.65
N ALA A 298 6.47 -24.31 20.28
CA ALA A 298 5.21 -23.84 19.67
C ALA A 298 5.28 -22.37 19.23
N TYR A 299 5.92 -21.52 20.03
CA TYR A 299 6.07 -20.10 19.72
C TYR A 299 6.98 -19.84 18.51
N TYR A 300 8.14 -20.50 18.44
CA TYR A 300 9.03 -20.40 17.27
C TYR A 300 8.36 -20.95 16.00
N LYS A 301 7.60 -22.06 16.10
CA LYS A 301 6.81 -22.60 14.97
C LYS A 301 5.74 -21.62 14.50
N ALA A 302 5.12 -20.86 15.40
CA ALA A 302 4.16 -19.81 15.03
C ALA A 302 4.85 -18.67 14.26
N PHE A 303 6.04 -18.25 14.71
CA PHE A 303 6.88 -17.30 13.99
C PHE A 303 7.25 -17.83 12.58
N GLU A 304 7.72 -19.07 12.46
CA GLU A 304 8.02 -19.67 11.15
C GLU A 304 6.80 -19.73 10.24
N LYS A 305 5.62 -20.04 10.79
CA LYS A 305 4.37 -20.05 10.03
C LYS A 305 4.01 -18.65 9.52
N PHE A 306 4.19 -17.62 10.34
CA PHE A 306 4.00 -16.22 9.95
C PHE A 306 4.93 -15.84 8.80
N VAL A 307 6.22 -16.18 8.90
CA VAL A 307 7.20 -15.91 7.83
C VAL A 307 6.90 -16.69 6.55
N LYS A 308 6.44 -17.94 6.65
CA LYS A 308 6.05 -18.75 5.48
C LYS A 308 4.79 -18.26 4.78
N ALA A 309 3.93 -17.52 5.47
CA ALA A 309 2.74 -16.91 4.89
C ALA A 309 3.04 -15.61 4.14
N ASP A 310 4.30 -15.13 4.14
CA ASP A 310 4.69 -13.93 3.43
C ASP A 310 4.64 -14.11 1.90
N GLU A 311 3.99 -13.18 1.23
CA GLU A 311 3.97 -13.05 -0.23
C GLU A 311 5.17 -12.23 -0.76
N GLY A 312 6.29 -12.23 -0.03
CA GLY A 312 7.53 -11.51 -0.32
C GLY A 312 7.62 -10.08 0.21
N GLY A 313 6.52 -9.49 0.71
CA GLY A 313 6.52 -8.12 1.22
C GLY A 313 7.30 -7.99 2.52
N LEU A 314 7.14 -8.95 3.44
CA LEU A 314 7.79 -8.95 4.74
C LEU A 314 9.30 -9.18 4.56
N HIS A 315 9.67 -10.10 3.67
CA HIS A 315 11.07 -10.29 3.34
C HIS A 315 11.71 -9.04 2.73
N CYS A 316 11.01 -8.37 1.81
CA CYS A 316 11.50 -7.12 1.22
C CYS A 316 11.73 -6.04 2.28
N LEU A 317 10.76 -5.79 3.17
CA LEU A 317 10.90 -4.85 4.28
C LEU A 317 12.10 -5.20 5.16
N ALA A 318 12.20 -6.44 5.62
CA ALA A 318 13.25 -6.87 6.54
C ALA A 318 14.66 -6.75 5.91
N VAL A 319 14.78 -6.96 4.60
CA VAL A 319 16.04 -6.75 3.89
C VAL A 319 16.37 -5.26 3.78
N LEU A 320 15.40 -4.41 3.48
CA LEU A 320 15.62 -2.96 3.41
C LEU A 320 16.06 -2.38 4.76
N GLU A 321 15.40 -2.76 5.85
CA GLU A 321 15.79 -2.31 7.20
C GLU A 321 17.22 -2.74 7.54
N ALA A 322 17.58 -4.01 7.28
CA ALA A 322 18.94 -4.49 7.49
C ALA A 322 19.97 -3.73 6.62
N ILE A 323 19.62 -3.39 5.37
CA ILE A 323 20.47 -2.55 4.50
C ILE A 323 20.66 -1.15 5.12
N ASN A 324 19.59 -0.53 5.62
CA ASN A 324 19.65 0.81 6.21
C ASN A 324 20.52 0.82 7.47
N SER A 325 20.40 -0.19 8.34
CA SER A 325 21.25 -0.34 9.51
C SER A 325 22.72 -0.52 9.15
N ALA A 326 23.02 -1.41 8.20
CA ALA A 326 24.39 -1.60 7.73
C ALA A 326 24.97 -0.33 7.08
N LYS A 327 24.17 0.47 6.34
CA LYS A 327 24.61 1.76 5.79
C LYS A 327 24.95 2.77 6.89
N LYS A 328 24.09 2.90 7.90
CA LYS A 328 24.30 3.82 9.02
C LYS A 328 25.54 3.44 9.85
N ASN A 329 25.82 2.15 9.99
CA ASN A 329 27.02 1.65 10.66
C ASN A 329 28.30 1.77 9.81
N GLY A 330 28.22 2.25 8.57
CA GLY A 330 29.37 2.37 7.68
C GLY A 330 29.87 1.03 7.12
N GLU A 331 29.02 -0.01 7.12
CA GLU A 331 29.36 -1.37 6.68
C GLU A 331 29.25 -1.59 5.15
N PHE A 332 29.02 -0.50 4.39
CA PHE A 332 28.83 -0.54 2.94
C PHE A 332 29.95 0.19 2.19
N SER A 333 30.59 -0.50 1.26
CA SER A 333 31.32 0.16 0.18
C SER A 333 30.35 0.77 -0.85
N ALA A 334 30.86 1.70 -1.67
CA ALA A 334 30.07 2.30 -2.75
C ALA A 334 29.57 1.27 -3.81
N VAL A 335 30.28 0.16 -3.99
CA VAL A 335 29.91 -0.90 -4.95
C VAL A 335 28.76 -1.75 -4.39
N GLU A 336 28.87 -2.16 -3.12
CA GLU A 336 27.80 -2.89 -2.44
C GLU A 336 26.52 -2.04 -2.38
N ALA A 337 26.64 -0.73 -2.11
CA ALA A 337 25.50 0.17 -2.05
C ALA A 337 24.74 0.25 -3.38
N LYS A 338 25.45 0.24 -4.53
CA LYS A 338 24.82 0.15 -5.85
C LYS A 338 24.15 -1.20 -6.08
N GLY A 339 24.79 -2.28 -5.63
CA GLY A 339 24.30 -3.65 -5.77
C GLY A 339 22.95 -3.90 -5.08
N VAL A 340 22.62 -3.11 -4.05
CA VAL A 340 21.38 -3.20 -3.27
C VAL A 340 20.41 -2.02 -3.46
N SER A 341 20.59 -1.24 -4.53
CA SER A 341 19.76 -0.05 -4.81
C SER A 341 18.31 -0.37 -5.22
N SER A 342 17.97 -1.64 -5.41
CA SER A 342 16.61 -2.18 -5.61
C SER A 342 16.55 -3.61 -5.10
N PHE A 343 15.36 -4.13 -4.80
CA PHE A 343 15.21 -5.50 -4.30
C PHE A 343 15.61 -6.58 -5.32
N ALA A 344 15.56 -6.28 -6.62
CA ALA A 344 16.07 -7.14 -7.69
C ALA A 344 17.58 -6.92 -7.98
N GLY A 345 18.28 -6.16 -7.13
CA GLY A 345 19.69 -5.82 -7.31
C GLY A 345 20.63 -7.03 -7.20
N ARG A 346 21.73 -7.01 -7.97
CA ARG A 346 22.70 -8.11 -8.04
C ARG A 346 23.36 -8.45 -6.68
N GLY A 347 23.45 -7.47 -5.77
CA GLY A 347 24.05 -7.65 -4.44
C GLY A 347 23.10 -8.22 -3.39
N ILE A 348 21.80 -8.33 -3.69
CA ILE A 348 20.78 -8.69 -2.69
C ILE A 348 20.98 -10.09 -2.15
N LYS A 349 21.28 -11.08 -3.01
CA LYS A 349 21.50 -12.46 -2.58
C LYS A 349 22.66 -12.59 -1.60
N GLU A 350 23.78 -11.94 -1.90
CA GLU A 350 24.97 -11.94 -1.04
C GLU A 350 24.69 -11.24 0.29
N PHE A 351 24.05 -10.06 0.24
CA PHE A 351 23.64 -9.32 1.42
C PHE A 351 22.71 -10.16 2.34
N VAL A 352 21.69 -10.80 1.77
CA VAL A 352 20.75 -11.64 2.52
C VAL A 352 21.46 -12.80 3.22
N ASN A 353 22.45 -13.42 2.57
CA ASN A 353 23.21 -14.50 3.18
C ASN A 353 24.08 -14.00 4.34
N LYS A 354 24.72 -12.83 4.19
CA LYS A 354 25.59 -12.23 5.21
C LYS A 354 24.80 -11.73 6.43
N HIS A 355 23.61 -11.16 6.23
CA HIS A 355 22.80 -10.51 7.27
C HIS A 355 21.55 -11.31 7.68
N LYS A 356 21.58 -12.64 7.53
CA LYS A 356 20.41 -13.53 7.73
C LYS A 356 19.76 -13.36 9.11
N ASP A 357 20.55 -13.25 10.17
CA ASP A 357 20.03 -13.16 11.53
C ASP A 357 19.36 -11.82 11.80
N GLU A 358 19.94 -10.71 11.33
CA GLU A 358 19.34 -9.37 11.43
C GLU A 358 18.04 -9.29 10.62
N ILE A 359 18.01 -9.87 9.40
CA ILE A 359 16.79 -9.97 8.59
C ILE A 359 15.70 -10.77 9.32
N ASN A 360 16.06 -11.88 9.98
CA ASN A 360 15.09 -12.65 10.76
C ASN A 360 14.61 -11.90 12.00
N PHE A 361 15.46 -11.08 12.61
CA PHE A 361 15.06 -10.19 13.71
C PHE A 361 14.00 -9.17 13.24
N PHE A 362 14.18 -8.51 12.10
CA PHE A 362 13.15 -7.61 11.56
C PHE A 362 11.83 -8.32 11.23
N LYS A 363 11.89 -9.57 10.75
CA LYS A 363 10.69 -10.41 10.58
C LYS A 363 10.02 -10.73 11.91
N PHE A 364 10.81 -11.00 12.94
CA PHE A 364 10.31 -11.26 14.29
C PHE A 364 9.58 -10.05 14.88
N LEU A 365 10.08 -8.83 14.65
CA LEU A 365 9.38 -7.61 15.06
C LEU A 365 7.97 -7.52 14.47
N GLN A 366 7.81 -7.84 13.18
CA GLN A 366 6.49 -7.81 12.53
C GLN A 366 5.57 -8.93 13.01
N PHE A 367 6.12 -10.11 13.30
CA PHE A 367 5.36 -11.20 13.93
C PHE A 367 4.81 -10.77 15.29
N GLU A 368 5.64 -10.15 16.13
CA GLU A 368 5.21 -9.69 17.45
C GLU A 368 4.21 -8.54 17.41
N ALA A 369 4.40 -7.59 16.50
CA ALA A 369 3.43 -6.53 16.29
C ALA A 369 2.06 -7.08 15.82
N ASP A 370 2.05 -8.04 14.88
CA ASP A 370 0.80 -8.68 14.43
C ASP A 370 0.12 -9.47 15.55
N ARG A 371 0.90 -10.22 16.34
CA ARG A 371 0.39 -11.00 17.47
C ARG A 371 -0.28 -10.11 18.51
N GLN A 372 0.37 -9.03 18.92
CA GLN A 372 -0.18 -8.14 19.94
C GLN A 372 -1.36 -7.31 19.43
N LEU A 373 -1.34 -6.86 18.16
CA LEU A 373 -2.52 -6.22 17.58
C LEU A 373 -3.72 -7.19 17.46
N LYS A 374 -3.45 -8.47 17.17
CA LYS A 374 -4.48 -9.51 17.20
C LYS A 374 -5.08 -9.66 18.60
N GLU A 375 -4.27 -9.60 19.65
CA GLU A 375 -4.77 -9.68 21.04
C GLU A 375 -5.71 -8.52 21.39
N VAL A 376 -5.41 -7.30 20.93
CA VAL A 376 -6.33 -6.16 21.02
C VAL A 376 -7.66 -6.46 20.32
N TYR A 377 -7.60 -7.03 19.12
CA TYR A 377 -8.80 -7.41 18.36
C TYR A 377 -9.62 -8.52 19.03
N GLU A 378 -8.97 -9.50 19.68
CA GLU A 378 -9.67 -10.49 20.48
C GLU A 378 -10.38 -9.84 21.67
N GLU A 379 -9.79 -8.82 22.30
CA GLU A 379 -10.45 -8.08 23.38
C GLU A 379 -11.68 -7.32 22.87
N ILE A 380 -11.58 -6.65 21.72
CA ILE A 380 -12.72 -5.99 21.05
C ILE A 380 -13.88 -6.96 20.82
N LYS A 381 -13.59 -8.16 20.32
CA LYS A 381 -14.61 -9.19 20.09
C LYS A 381 -15.27 -9.64 21.40
N LYS A 382 -14.51 -9.83 22.47
CA LYS A 382 -15.07 -10.17 23.80
C LYS A 382 -16.01 -9.09 24.32
N ARG A 383 -15.73 -7.82 24.02
CA ARG A 383 -16.58 -6.67 24.39
C ARG A 383 -17.75 -6.43 23.44
N ASN A 384 -17.87 -7.22 22.37
CA ASN A 384 -18.94 -7.11 21.36
C ASN A 384 -19.11 -5.68 20.81
N MET A 385 -18.01 -4.95 20.62
CA MET A 385 -18.04 -3.61 20.06
C MET A 385 -18.48 -3.67 18.59
N ALA A 386 -19.31 -2.73 18.16
CA ALA A 386 -19.82 -2.70 16.79
C ALA A 386 -18.71 -2.49 15.74
N VAL A 387 -17.73 -1.61 16.04
CA VAL A 387 -16.62 -1.27 15.13
C VAL A 387 -15.28 -1.78 15.65
N GLY A 388 -14.98 -1.56 16.93
CA GLY A 388 -13.65 -1.83 17.48
C GLY A 388 -12.62 -0.83 16.96
N LEU A 389 -11.59 -1.31 16.27
CA LEU A 389 -10.55 -0.43 15.73
C LEU A 389 -11.03 0.29 14.46
N TYR A 390 -10.85 1.59 14.48
CA TYR A 390 -10.91 2.48 13.32
C TYR A 390 -9.47 2.85 12.95
N ARG A 391 -8.91 2.12 11.98
CA ARG A 391 -7.51 2.30 11.54
C ARG A 391 -7.41 3.43 10.52
N ASP A 392 -6.25 4.07 10.47
CA ASP A 392 -5.97 5.15 9.54
C ASP A 392 -4.92 4.73 8.50
N LEU A 393 -5.28 4.86 7.22
CA LEU A 393 -4.44 4.53 6.06
C LEU A 393 -3.88 5.82 5.46
N PRO A 394 -2.56 6.05 5.56
CA PRO A 394 -1.91 7.19 4.92
C PRO A 394 -2.05 7.18 3.40
N VAL A 395 -2.08 8.37 2.80
CA VAL A 395 -2.16 8.58 1.34
C VAL A 395 -1.04 7.84 0.57
N GLY A 396 0.16 7.78 1.13
CA GLY A 396 1.34 7.25 0.45
C GLY A 396 2.39 6.69 1.41
N VAL A 397 3.56 6.41 0.84
CA VAL A 397 4.76 5.95 1.55
C VAL A 397 5.91 6.91 1.32
N SER A 398 6.91 6.88 2.20
CA SER A 398 8.18 7.57 1.97
C SER A 398 8.82 7.11 0.64
N GLN A 399 9.58 7.99 -0.03
CA GLN A 399 10.34 7.65 -1.24
C GLN A 399 11.41 6.58 -0.99
N ASN A 400 11.86 6.46 0.26
CA ASN A 400 12.83 5.45 0.69
C ASN A 400 12.16 4.19 1.25
N SER A 401 10.85 4.03 1.04
CA SER A 401 10.07 2.88 1.55
C SER A 401 10.43 1.56 0.87
N ALA A 402 10.13 0.46 1.55
CA ALA A 402 10.23 -0.89 1.01
C ALA A 402 9.36 -1.05 -0.24
N GLU A 403 8.18 -0.42 -0.28
CA GLU A 403 7.30 -0.52 -1.44
C GLU A 403 7.93 0.12 -2.69
N VAL A 404 8.48 1.34 -2.57
CA VAL A 404 9.14 2.05 -3.69
C VAL A 404 10.46 1.36 -4.07
N TRP A 405 11.22 0.88 -3.09
CA TRP A 405 12.48 0.18 -3.32
C TRP A 405 12.30 -1.19 -4.00
N ASN A 406 11.19 -1.88 -3.71
CA ASN A 406 10.83 -3.15 -4.31
C ASN A 406 10.46 -3.03 -5.78
N ASP A 407 9.61 -2.05 -6.11
CA ASP A 407 9.07 -1.86 -7.46
C ASP A 407 9.02 -0.39 -7.84
N LYS A 408 10.15 0.12 -8.35
CA LYS A 408 10.27 1.53 -8.73
C LYS A 408 9.26 1.93 -9.81
N TYR A 409 8.98 1.05 -10.77
CA TYR A 409 8.10 1.40 -11.90
C TYR A 409 6.64 1.55 -11.49
N LEU A 410 6.22 0.89 -10.41
CA LEU A 410 4.89 1.05 -9.83
C LEU A 410 4.63 2.48 -9.30
N TYR A 411 5.67 3.27 -9.02
CA TYR A 411 5.55 4.62 -8.49
C TYR A 411 6.08 5.66 -9.48
N MET A 412 5.47 6.84 -9.47
CA MET A 412 5.90 7.99 -10.26
C MET A 412 7.27 8.47 -9.79
N GLN A 413 8.31 8.12 -10.55
CA GLN A 413 9.70 8.39 -10.21
C GLN A 413 10.00 9.89 -10.20
N LYS A 414 10.93 10.30 -9.31
CA LYS A 414 11.40 11.70 -9.19
C LYS A 414 10.26 12.71 -8.96
N SER A 415 9.18 12.28 -8.32
CA SER A 415 8.04 13.12 -7.98
C SER A 415 7.42 12.67 -6.67
N GLY A 416 6.64 13.54 -6.04
CA GLY A 416 5.95 13.23 -4.79
C GLY A 416 4.55 13.82 -4.75
N ALA A 417 3.66 13.16 -4.03
CA ALA A 417 2.33 13.66 -3.74
C ALA A 417 2.39 14.94 -2.90
N GLY A 418 1.37 15.78 -3.09
CA GLY A 418 1.19 17.01 -2.36
C GLY A 418 -0.24 17.52 -2.46
N ALA A 419 -0.41 18.79 -2.20
CA ALA A 419 -1.65 19.52 -2.39
C ALA A 419 -1.36 20.87 -3.07
N PRO A 420 -2.27 21.35 -3.95
CA PRO A 420 -2.18 22.71 -4.45
C PRO A 420 -2.35 23.72 -3.30
N PRO A 421 -2.03 25.00 -3.52
CA PRO A 421 -2.28 26.05 -2.55
C PRO A 421 -3.73 26.11 -2.06
N ASP A 422 -3.91 26.42 -0.78
CA ASP A 422 -5.22 26.63 -0.18
C ASP A 422 -5.23 27.83 0.78
N ASN A 423 -6.33 28.05 1.51
CA ASN A 423 -6.45 29.15 2.47
C ASN A 423 -5.54 28.99 3.71
N ALA A 424 -5.29 27.76 4.15
CA ALA A 424 -4.43 27.46 5.30
C ALA A 424 -2.96 27.36 4.90
N PHE A 425 -2.68 26.90 3.68
CA PHE A 425 -1.36 26.73 3.09
C PHE A 425 -1.28 27.48 1.74
N PRO A 426 -1.06 28.80 1.75
CA PRO A 426 -1.06 29.63 0.53
C PRO A 426 0.03 29.29 -0.49
N THR A 427 1.03 28.50 -0.12
CA THR A 427 2.10 27.99 -1.00
C THR A 427 1.88 26.55 -1.43
N GLY A 428 0.77 25.93 -1.04
CA GLY A 428 0.54 24.49 -1.21
C GLY A 428 1.39 23.66 -0.26
N GLN A 429 1.39 22.35 -0.49
CA GLN A 429 2.09 21.39 0.35
C GLN A 429 2.79 20.34 -0.50
N LYS A 430 4.06 20.09 -0.21
CA LYS A 430 4.83 18.98 -0.78
C LYS A 430 5.03 17.93 0.30
N TRP A 431 4.24 16.86 0.26
CA TRP A 431 4.36 15.77 1.23
C TRP A 431 5.51 14.82 0.87
N GLY A 432 5.90 14.79 -0.42
CA GLY A 432 7.02 13.97 -0.90
C GLY A 432 6.70 12.48 -0.94
N LEU A 433 5.44 12.07 -0.78
CA LEU A 433 5.05 10.67 -0.70
C LEU A 433 5.00 10.02 -2.08
N GLY A 434 5.37 8.74 -2.19
CA GLY A 434 5.32 7.98 -3.43
C GLY A 434 3.90 7.87 -3.97
N ALA A 435 3.67 8.38 -5.17
CA ALA A 435 2.40 8.27 -5.89
C ALA A 435 2.44 7.07 -6.85
N PHE A 436 1.36 6.30 -6.93
CA PHE A 436 1.27 5.21 -7.92
C PHE A 436 1.31 5.77 -9.35
N ASN A 437 1.99 5.05 -10.24
CA ASN A 437 1.74 5.19 -11.67
C ASN A 437 0.42 4.42 -11.97
N PRO A 438 -0.65 5.12 -12.42
CA PRO A 438 -1.98 4.50 -12.56
C PRO A 438 -2.01 3.40 -13.63
N PHE A 439 -1.19 3.53 -14.69
CA PHE A 439 -1.08 2.50 -15.73
C PHE A 439 -0.43 1.26 -15.16
N GLU A 440 0.72 1.40 -14.51
CA GLU A 440 1.48 0.29 -13.93
C GLU A 440 0.72 -0.42 -12.81
N LEU A 441 -0.10 0.31 -12.04
CA LEU A 441 -0.99 -0.26 -11.03
C LEU A 441 -2.09 -1.11 -11.67
N LYS A 442 -2.70 -0.66 -12.77
CA LYS A 442 -3.69 -1.44 -13.55
C LYS A 442 -3.06 -2.67 -14.19
N GLU A 443 -1.87 -2.55 -14.78
CA GLU A 443 -1.14 -3.70 -15.35
C GLU A 443 -0.81 -4.77 -14.30
N ARG A 444 -0.64 -4.38 -13.03
CA ARG A 444 -0.49 -5.29 -11.88
C ARG A 444 -1.83 -5.75 -11.28
N CYS A 445 -2.93 -5.56 -12.00
CA CYS A 445 -4.28 -5.94 -11.59
C CYS A 445 -4.68 -5.34 -10.24
N TYR A 446 -4.18 -4.14 -9.92
CA TYR A 446 -4.37 -3.46 -8.62
C TYR A 446 -3.87 -4.24 -7.39
N LYS A 447 -3.14 -5.35 -7.56
CA LYS A 447 -2.65 -6.21 -6.46
C LYS A 447 -1.92 -5.44 -5.36
N PRO A 448 -1.02 -4.47 -5.65
CA PRO A 448 -0.38 -3.67 -4.62
C PRO A 448 -1.38 -2.91 -3.73
N PHE A 449 -2.37 -2.26 -4.34
CA PHE A 449 -3.41 -1.53 -3.61
C PHE A 449 -4.32 -2.46 -2.80
N ILE A 450 -4.70 -3.60 -3.37
CA ILE A 450 -5.48 -4.64 -2.67
C ILE A 450 -4.75 -5.14 -1.43
N ARG A 451 -3.43 -5.38 -1.51
CA ARG A 451 -2.62 -5.81 -0.35
C ARG A 451 -2.59 -4.75 0.75
N ILE A 452 -2.49 -3.47 0.39
CA ILE A 452 -2.56 -2.36 1.35
C ILE A 452 -3.91 -2.33 2.07
N LEU A 453 -5.02 -2.44 1.33
CA LEU A 453 -6.35 -2.49 1.94
C LEU A 453 -6.50 -3.70 2.85
N ARG A 454 -6.13 -4.91 2.40
CA ARG A 454 -6.18 -6.13 3.22
C ARG A 454 -5.37 -5.99 4.51
N ALA A 455 -4.17 -5.43 4.45
CA ALA A 455 -3.31 -5.22 5.62
C ALA A 455 -3.89 -4.21 6.62
N ASN A 456 -4.59 -3.17 6.13
CA ASN A 456 -5.15 -2.12 6.98
C ASN A 456 -6.59 -2.40 7.45
N MET A 457 -7.33 -3.26 6.76
CA MET A 457 -8.62 -3.79 7.20
C MET A 457 -8.45 -4.96 8.18
N LYS A 458 -7.30 -5.64 8.18
CA LYS A 458 -7.00 -6.68 9.16
C LYS A 458 -7.13 -6.12 10.58
N TYR A 459 -7.93 -6.81 11.40
CA TYR A 459 -8.22 -6.47 12.79
C TYR A 459 -8.97 -5.14 13.00
N ALA A 460 -9.56 -4.56 11.96
CA ALA A 460 -10.31 -3.32 12.02
C ALA A 460 -11.78 -3.52 11.61
N GLY A 461 -12.69 -2.77 12.24
CA GLY A 461 -14.08 -2.67 11.77
C GLY A 461 -14.33 -1.43 10.91
N ALA A 462 -13.38 -0.48 10.88
CA ALA A 462 -13.41 0.67 9.98
C ALA A 462 -12.01 1.08 9.56
N VAL A 463 -11.88 1.65 8.36
CA VAL A 463 -10.63 2.23 7.85
C VAL A 463 -10.89 3.65 7.36
N ARG A 464 -10.13 4.61 7.89
CA ARG A 464 -10.00 5.96 7.34
C ARG A 464 -9.06 5.86 6.15
N ILE A 465 -9.50 6.29 4.99
CA ILE A 465 -8.59 6.52 3.85
C ILE A 465 -8.26 8.00 3.87
N ASP A 466 -7.04 8.31 4.31
CA ASP A 466 -6.55 9.68 4.31
C ASP A 466 -6.46 10.20 2.88
N HIS A 467 -6.85 11.46 2.69
CA HIS A 467 -6.96 12.08 1.37
C HIS A 467 -7.71 11.20 0.35
N ILE A 468 -8.96 10.80 0.66
CA ILE A 468 -9.82 9.93 -0.16
C ILE A 468 -9.91 10.34 -1.65
N MET A 469 -9.74 11.63 -1.94
CA MET A 469 -9.66 12.19 -3.29
C MET A 469 -8.60 11.47 -4.14
N GLY A 470 -7.53 10.95 -3.53
CA GLY A 470 -6.47 10.16 -4.15
C GLY A 470 -6.94 8.89 -4.87
N LEU A 471 -8.16 8.40 -4.59
CA LEU A 471 -8.78 7.31 -5.36
C LEU A 471 -9.26 7.77 -6.74
N SER A 472 -9.49 9.07 -6.92
CA SER A 472 -9.92 9.68 -8.19
C SER A 472 -8.79 10.45 -8.86
N ARG A 473 -8.10 11.32 -8.12
CA ARG A 473 -7.01 12.17 -8.62
C ARG A 473 -6.04 12.53 -7.50
N LEU A 474 -4.78 12.78 -7.85
CA LEU A 474 -3.74 13.18 -6.91
C LEU A 474 -2.93 14.34 -7.47
N TYR A 475 -2.61 15.33 -6.64
CA TYR A 475 -1.70 16.41 -7.00
C TYR A 475 -0.26 15.92 -6.80
N VAL A 476 0.52 15.88 -7.89
CA VAL A 476 1.89 15.33 -7.90
C VAL A 476 2.86 16.39 -8.38
N ILE A 477 3.97 16.54 -7.67
CA ILE A 477 4.96 17.60 -7.87
C ILE A 477 6.31 16.95 -8.23
N PRO A 478 7.01 17.39 -9.30
CA PRO A 478 8.38 16.97 -9.58
C PRO A 478 9.32 17.29 -8.39
N ASN A 479 10.27 16.41 -8.11
CA ASN A 479 11.14 16.56 -6.93
C ASN A 479 12.07 17.78 -7.04
N ASP A 480 12.50 18.12 -8.25
CA ASP A 480 13.37 19.25 -8.58
C ASP A 480 12.65 20.60 -8.63
N LYS A 481 11.33 20.61 -8.43
CA LYS A 481 10.54 21.84 -8.29
C LYS A 481 10.13 22.04 -6.83
N GLU A 482 10.32 23.25 -6.34
CA GLU A 482 9.91 23.66 -4.98
C GLU A 482 8.44 24.15 -4.95
N GLU A 483 7.85 24.44 -6.10
CA GLU A 483 6.49 24.97 -6.28
C GLU A 483 5.71 24.23 -7.38
#